data_AF-A0A7R9K4T5-F1
#
_entry.id   AF-A0A7R9K4T5-F1
#
_cell.length_a   1.000
_cell.length_b   1.000
_cell.length_c   1.000
_cell.angle_alpha   90.00
_cell.angle_beta   90.00
_cell.angle_gamma   90.00
#
_symmetry.space_group_name_H-M   'P 1'
#
loop_
_entity.id
_entity.type
_entity.pdbx_description
1 polymer ?
#
loop_
_entity_poly.entity_id
_entity_poly.type
_entity_poly.pdbx_seq_one_letter_code
_entity_poly.pdbx_strand_id
1 'polypeptide(L)'
;LVESLKSKLGKVSEEVENLEAAEVDIEQAHRKLQELQKEVRGLYVFKEDVDAAESDLQSLKGRVDGCISQAKTLVSETKDRYIGLQQLVPTDIAQQLSSLELLWETVSGAMEEKSRDLKRARTVRSEYTADVDEVQDWLQRAEAQVQDRSLDPHKQKEYLMQFQGELGSVDDRMERLTKNGGVLIGNSRDDAEKALVQSTINTLTERLQQFRSCLEQKKHQVGDTLDSWQRFMTMYQAVKSWVDEKQTFLVEPLQLSSLTQARQKVHDYSTAVKTCKQMTKNLSDMSKELENIGQVNSVGDLPEKLEEVEETKGEVEAQLLERGEWKTTHPVHPTEIRTWISQSSAVELNTTSALANYATEAANMFLTNFIPMAATFLVSLTFTADKDTYLRFTNCLGALKNALLLETSEEWEQCEKKMKDVRAWMDKSRQSLESPQNKKKPLRDQLAMRDKMVGDIAIQKTKISISAEKLQVHFRSGVGGDSKVTEAAQEILKELDQFHEVVKEQSNTLDTCLLQLDQYQQEIQQLRQQIVQVETQLRIVLSPTYLPHERDRAAEEQNVCRERVVALQTKIAARNERMKLLAQRGTPDTEPLDS
;
A
#
# COMPACT_ATOMS: atom_id res chain seq x y z
N LEU A 1 -54.38 -61.49 114.73
CA LEU A 1 -53.58 -62.31 113.81
C LEU A 1 -54.23 -62.46 112.43
N VAL A 2 -55.49 -62.90 112.35
CA VAL A 2 -56.22 -63.12 111.08
C VAL A 2 -56.43 -61.83 110.26
N GLU A 3 -56.74 -60.69 110.88
CA GLU A 3 -56.84 -59.40 110.18
C GLU A 3 -55.49 -58.90 109.62
N SER A 4 -54.39 -59.13 110.34
CA SER A 4 -53.04 -58.79 109.86
C SER A 4 -52.61 -59.68 108.70
N LEU A 5 -52.95 -60.97 108.74
CA LEU A 5 -52.72 -61.90 107.63
C LEU A 5 -53.61 -61.60 106.42
N LYS A 6 -54.87 -61.19 106.61
CA LYS A 6 -55.75 -60.74 105.51
C LYS A 6 -55.25 -59.44 104.87
N SER A 7 -54.78 -58.48 105.68
CA SER A 7 -54.17 -57.24 105.16
C SER A 7 -52.87 -57.51 104.40
N LYS A 8 -52.01 -58.41 104.89
CA LYS A 8 -50.80 -58.85 104.19
C LYS A 8 -51.11 -59.63 102.91
N LEU A 9 -52.08 -60.55 102.95
CA LEU A 9 -52.53 -61.30 101.77
C LEU A 9 -53.15 -60.38 100.72
N GLY A 10 -53.93 -59.38 101.13
CA GLY A 10 -54.48 -58.36 100.23
C GLY A 10 -53.39 -57.53 99.56
N LYS A 11 -52.37 -57.09 100.32
CA LYS A 11 -51.21 -56.38 99.76
C LYS A 11 -50.39 -57.23 98.81
N VAL A 12 -50.15 -58.51 99.14
CA VAL A 12 -49.43 -59.44 98.25
C VAL A 12 -50.24 -59.74 97.00
N SER A 13 -51.58 -59.88 97.10
CA SER A 13 -52.46 -60.07 95.94
C SER A 13 -52.45 -58.85 95.02
N GLU A 14 -52.51 -57.64 95.60
CA GLU A 14 -52.41 -56.38 94.86
C GLU A 14 -51.02 -56.19 94.24
N GLU A 15 -49.93 -56.58 94.91
CA GLU A 15 -48.57 -56.58 94.35
C GLU A 15 -48.43 -57.57 93.18
N VAL A 16 -49.05 -58.75 93.25
CA VAL A 16 -49.06 -59.74 92.16
C VAL A 16 -49.87 -59.23 90.96
N GLU A 17 -51.07 -58.69 91.18
CA GLU A 17 -51.88 -58.08 90.10
C GLU A 17 -51.14 -56.91 89.44
N ASN A 18 -50.45 -56.10 90.22
CA ASN A 18 -49.63 -55.00 89.71
C ASN A 18 -48.40 -55.46 88.94
N LEU A 19 -47.79 -56.59 89.34
CA LEU A 19 -46.68 -57.22 88.63
C LEU A 19 -47.12 -57.78 87.28
N GLU A 20 -48.22 -58.54 87.27
CA GLU A 20 -48.81 -59.10 86.06
C GLU A 20 -49.23 -57.98 85.08
N ALA A 21 -49.81 -56.89 85.59
CA ALA A 21 -50.16 -55.72 84.78
C ALA A 21 -48.90 -55.06 84.17
N ALA A 22 -47.84 -54.85 84.96
CA ALA A 22 -46.60 -54.28 84.48
C ALA A 22 -45.92 -55.18 83.42
N GLU A 23 -45.93 -56.49 83.60
CA GLU A 23 -45.37 -57.46 82.65
C GLU A 23 -46.11 -57.42 81.30
N VAL A 24 -47.46 -57.38 81.33
CA VAL A 24 -48.29 -57.25 80.12
C VAL A 24 -48.01 -55.94 79.38
N ASP A 25 -47.93 -54.82 80.11
CA ASP A 25 -47.67 -53.50 79.53
C ASP A 25 -46.25 -53.43 78.93
N ILE A 26 -45.24 -53.99 79.61
CA ILE A 26 -43.86 -54.05 79.14
C ILE A 26 -43.77 -54.91 77.87
N GLU A 27 -44.38 -56.09 77.84
CA GLU A 27 -44.42 -56.92 76.64
C GLU A 27 -45.12 -56.23 75.47
N GLN A 28 -46.23 -55.52 75.73
CA GLN A 28 -46.95 -54.81 74.68
C GLN A 28 -46.10 -53.67 74.10
N ALA A 29 -45.43 -52.89 74.95
CA ALA A 29 -44.48 -51.86 74.51
C ALA A 29 -43.31 -52.47 73.72
N HIS A 30 -42.79 -53.62 74.18
CA HIS A 30 -41.70 -54.33 73.52
C HIS A 30 -42.11 -54.82 72.12
N ARG A 31 -43.29 -55.42 71.97
CA ARG A 31 -43.83 -55.86 70.67
C ARG A 31 -44.00 -54.70 69.69
N LYS A 32 -44.59 -53.59 70.13
CA LYS A 32 -44.76 -52.38 69.30
C LYS A 32 -43.41 -51.80 68.84
N LEU A 33 -42.43 -51.72 69.74
CA LEU A 33 -41.09 -51.25 69.39
C LEU A 33 -40.37 -52.20 68.42
N GLN A 34 -40.56 -53.52 68.54
CA GLN A 34 -40.01 -54.48 67.57
C GLN A 34 -40.64 -54.36 66.18
N GLU A 35 -41.94 -54.09 66.09
CA GLU A 35 -42.63 -53.82 64.81
C GLU A 35 -42.09 -52.54 64.17
N LEU A 36 -42.03 -51.45 64.94
CA LEU A 36 -41.44 -50.20 64.48
C LEU A 36 -39.96 -50.35 64.09
N GLN A 37 -39.18 -51.19 64.79
CA GLN A 37 -37.80 -51.49 64.42
C GLN A 37 -37.70 -52.07 63.00
N LYS A 38 -38.61 -52.97 62.64
CA LYS A 38 -38.67 -53.56 61.29
C LYS A 38 -39.03 -52.50 60.25
N GLU A 39 -40.01 -51.66 60.55
CA GLU A 39 -40.40 -50.54 59.68
C GLU A 39 -39.25 -49.55 59.47
N VAL A 40 -38.56 -49.13 60.54
CA VAL A 40 -37.40 -48.21 60.48
C VAL A 40 -36.28 -48.81 59.65
N ARG A 41 -35.96 -50.09 59.82
CA ARG A 41 -34.93 -50.77 59.01
C ARG A 41 -35.33 -50.86 57.54
N GLY A 42 -36.61 -51.13 57.26
CA GLY A 42 -37.16 -51.25 55.91
C GLY A 42 -37.33 -49.91 55.17
N LEU A 43 -37.32 -48.78 55.89
CA LEU A 43 -37.55 -47.47 55.30
C LEU A 43 -36.50 -47.12 54.25
N TYR A 44 -36.99 -46.74 53.06
CA TYR A 44 -36.17 -46.30 51.95
C TYR A 44 -36.24 -44.78 51.82
N VAL A 45 -35.10 -44.12 52.01
CA VAL A 45 -35.00 -42.65 52.08
C VAL A 45 -34.32 -42.01 50.86
N PHE A 46 -33.88 -42.83 49.90
CA PHE A 46 -33.17 -42.39 48.69
C PHE A 46 -34.06 -42.28 47.44
N LYS A 47 -35.40 -42.31 47.61
CA LYS A 47 -36.33 -42.20 46.49
C LYS A 47 -36.22 -40.86 45.75
N GLU A 48 -36.70 -40.86 44.52
CA GLU A 48 -36.63 -39.71 43.59
C GLU A 48 -37.37 -38.49 44.14
N ASP A 49 -38.57 -38.71 44.67
CA ASP A 49 -39.37 -37.71 45.39
C ASP A 49 -38.87 -37.56 46.84
N VAL A 50 -37.99 -36.58 47.03
CA VAL A 50 -37.38 -36.25 48.34
C VAL A 50 -38.43 -35.76 49.34
N ASP A 51 -39.44 -35.03 48.90
CA ASP A 51 -40.47 -34.48 49.78
C ASP A 51 -41.38 -35.58 50.30
N ALA A 52 -41.72 -36.55 49.45
CA ALA A 52 -42.39 -37.76 49.91
C ALA A 52 -41.50 -38.54 50.89
N ALA A 53 -40.17 -38.52 50.76
CA ALA A 53 -39.25 -39.28 51.63
C ALA A 53 -39.13 -38.66 53.00
N GLU A 54 -39.12 -37.33 53.02
CA GLU A 54 -39.21 -36.52 54.21
C GLU A 54 -40.54 -36.75 54.94
N SER A 55 -41.66 -36.77 54.22
CA SER A 55 -42.98 -37.06 54.80
C SER A 55 -43.04 -38.46 55.43
N ASP A 56 -42.57 -39.49 54.73
CA ASP A 56 -42.54 -40.88 55.25
C ASP A 56 -41.65 -40.99 56.51
N LEU A 57 -40.46 -40.37 56.47
CA LEU A 57 -39.52 -40.35 57.59
C LEU A 57 -40.12 -39.62 58.80
N GLN A 58 -40.73 -38.45 58.61
CA GLN A 58 -41.34 -37.67 59.69
C GLN A 58 -42.52 -38.40 60.33
N SER A 59 -43.37 -39.04 59.52
CA SER A 59 -44.48 -39.86 60.00
C SER A 59 -44.00 -41.03 60.86
N LEU A 60 -43.00 -41.79 60.38
CA LEU A 60 -42.43 -42.90 61.13
C LEU A 60 -41.69 -42.43 62.39
N LYS A 61 -40.94 -41.32 62.31
CA LYS A 61 -40.27 -40.70 63.46
C LYS A 61 -41.27 -40.31 64.56
N GLY A 62 -42.38 -39.67 64.20
CA GLY A 62 -43.43 -39.32 65.16
C GLY A 62 -44.04 -40.55 65.86
N ARG A 63 -44.24 -41.65 65.13
CA ARG A 63 -44.71 -42.93 65.69
C ARG A 63 -43.67 -43.55 66.64
N VAL A 64 -42.39 -43.53 66.25
CA VAL A 64 -41.27 -44.01 67.08
C VAL A 64 -41.16 -43.18 68.35
N ASP A 65 -41.04 -41.85 68.25
CA ASP A 65 -40.89 -40.95 69.40
C ASP A 65 -42.08 -41.08 70.37
N GLY A 66 -43.30 -41.20 69.86
CA GLY A 66 -44.49 -41.45 70.67
C GLY A 66 -44.41 -42.79 71.42
N CYS A 67 -44.02 -43.87 70.76
CA CYS A 67 -43.86 -45.19 71.39
C CYS A 67 -42.73 -45.21 72.43
N ILE A 68 -41.62 -44.53 72.14
CA ILE A 68 -40.50 -44.39 73.08
C ILE A 68 -40.92 -43.57 74.30
N SER A 69 -41.68 -42.49 74.13
CA SER A 69 -42.19 -41.73 75.29
C SER A 69 -43.10 -42.58 76.19
N GLN A 70 -43.98 -43.40 75.60
CA GLN A 70 -44.83 -44.33 76.35
C GLN A 70 -43.99 -45.36 77.10
N ALA A 71 -42.98 -45.94 76.46
CA ALA A 71 -42.07 -46.89 77.10
C ALA A 71 -41.27 -46.26 78.24
N LYS A 72 -40.77 -45.02 78.07
CA LYS A 72 -40.07 -44.28 79.12
C LYS A 72 -40.95 -43.99 80.32
N THR A 73 -42.19 -43.55 80.09
CA THR A 73 -43.19 -43.34 81.14
C THR A 73 -43.51 -44.64 81.88
N LEU A 74 -43.73 -45.75 81.15
CA LEU A 74 -43.95 -47.07 81.76
C LEU A 74 -42.77 -47.48 82.65
N VAL A 75 -41.54 -47.29 82.18
CA VAL A 75 -40.32 -47.62 82.93
C VAL A 75 -40.19 -46.74 84.18
N SER A 76 -40.43 -45.43 84.08
CA SER A 76 -40.36 -44.53 85.23
C SER A 76 -41.46 -44.83 86.25
N GLU A 77 -42.71 -44.96 85.81
CA GLU A 77 -43.86 -45.25 86.68
C GLU A 77 -43.70 -46.60 87.40
N THR A 78 -43.18 -47.61 86.70
CA THR A 78 -42.89 -48.92 87.29
C THR A 78 -41.79 -48.78 88.35
N LYS A 79 -40.65 -48.15 88.03
CA LYS A 79 -39.54 -47.94 88.98
C LYS A 79 -39.97 -47.10 90.20
N ASP A 80 -40.66 -45.99 89.98
CA ASP A 80 -41.13 -45.06 91.01
C ASP A 80 -42.12 -45.73 91.98
N ARG A 81 -42.97 -46.62 91.47
CA ARG A 81 -43.90 -47.42 92.30
C ARG A 81 -43.14 -48.30 93.30
N TYR A 82 -42.12 -49.03 92.84
CA TYR A 82 -41.30 -49.88 93.74
C TYR A 82 -40.46 -49.05 94.72
N ILE A 83 -39.93 -47.90 94.28
CA ILE A 83 -39.24 -46.95 95.16
C ILE A 83 -40.18 -46.43 96.25
N GLY A 84 -41.42 -46.03 95.89
CA GLY A 84 -42.43 -45.55 96.83
C GLY A 84 -42.89 -46.61 97.85
N LEU A 85 -42.87 -47.89 97.45
CA LEU A 85 -43.14 -49.03 98.31
C LEU A 85 -41.93 -49.46 99.17
N GLN A 86 -40.76 -48.83 99.01
CA GLN A 86 -39.48 -49.22 99.62
C GLN A 86 -39.07 -50.67 99.31
N GLN A 87 -39.45 -51.17 98.13
CA GLN A 87 -39.15 -52.51 97.65
C GLN A 87 -38.17 -52.45 96.48
N LEU A 88 -37.39 -53.52 96.30
CA LEU A 88 -36.60 -53.70 95.09
C LEU A 88 -37.52 -54.17 93.96
N VAL A 89 -37.32 -53.63 92.76
CA VAL A 89 -37.98 -54.14 91.55
C VAL A 89 -37.58 -55.62 91.38
N PRO A 90 -38.54 -56.55 91.17
CA PRO A 90 -38.22 -57.95 90.92
C PRO A 90 -37.29 -58.12 89.72
N THR A 91 -36.35 -59.06 89.83
CA THR A 91 -35.27 -59.26 88.86
C THR A 91 -35.78 -59.45 87.43
N ASP A 92 -36.87 -60.20 87.25
CA ASP A 92 -37.44 -60.50 85.93
C ASP A 92 -38.00 -59.23 85.27
N ILE A 93 -38.79 -58.44 86.00
CA ILE A 93 -39.30 -57.13 85.54
C ILE A 93 -38.14 -56.15 85.29
N ALA A 94 -37.14 -56.11 86.18
CA ALA A 94 -35.96 -55.26 85.99
C ALA A 94 -35.18 -55.63 84.71
N GLN A 95 -35.07 -56.92 84.38
CA GLN A 95 -34.47 -57.39 83.14
C GLN A 95 -35.31 -57.04 81.90
N GLN A 96 -36.64 -57.21 81.96
CA GLN A 96 -37.54 -56.84 80.87
C GLN A 96 -37.53 -55.32 80.61
N LEU A 97 -37.51 -54.50 81.67
CA LEU A 97 -37.37 -53.05 81.58
C LEU A 97 -36.01 -52.65 80.94
N SER A 98 -34.91 -53.30 81.35
CA SER A 98 -33.59 -53.07 80.77
C SER A 98 -33.51 -53.49 79.29
N SER A 99 -34.22 -54.56 78.92
CA SER A 99 -34.35 -55.04 77.54
C SER A 99 -35.17 -54.07 76.68
N LEU A 100 -36.26 -53.54 77.24
CA LEU A 100 -37.04 -52.47 76.62
C LEU A 100 -36.18 -51.22 76.42
N GLU A 101 -35.39 -50.82 77.44
CA GLU A 101 -34.41 -49.72 77.40
C GLU A 101 -33.47 -49.83 76.21
N LEU A 102 -32.81 -50.99 76.09
CA LEU A 102 -31.90 -51.26 74.99
C LEU A 102 -32.62 -51.23 73.62
N LEU A 103 -33.84 -51.77 73.54
CA LEU A 103 -34.60 -51.84 72.31
C LEU A 103 -34.96 -50.44 71.80
N TRP A 104 -35.51 -49.56 72.64
CA TRP A 104 -35.84 -48.22 72.15
C TRP A 104 -34.60 -47.39 71.79
N GLU A 105 -33.49 -47.54 72.50
CA GLU A 105 -32.23 -46.87 72.13
C GLU A 105 -31.75 -47.37 70.76
N THR A 106 -31.89 -48.68 70.50
CA THR A 106 -31.58 -49.26 69.19
C THR A 106 -32.50 -48.73 68.09
N VAL A 107 -33.81 -48.64 68.34
CA VAL A 107 -34.79 -48.11 67.38
C VAL A 107 -34.56 -46.62 67.12
N SER A 108 -34.32 -45.84 68.18
CA SER A 108 -33.98 -44.42 68.12
C SER A 108 -32.70 -44.19 67.30
N GLY A 109 -31.63 -44.95 67.58
CA GLY A 109 -30.38 -44.89 66.83
C GLY A 109 -30.54 -45.22 65.35
N ALA A 110 -31.34 -46.23 65.01
CA ALA A 110 -31.65 -46.58 63.62
C ALA A 110 -32.48 -45.49 62.92
N MET A 111 -33.39 -44.83 63.65
CA MET A 111 -34.20 -43.73 63.13
C MET A 111 -33.34 -42.48 62.86
N GLU A 112 -32.40 -42.16 63.76
CA GLU A 112 -31.39 -41.10 63.58
C GLU A 112 -30.45 -41.39 62.39
N GLU A 113 -30.08 -42.65 62.16
CA GLU A 113 -29.34 -43.08 60.97
C GLU A 113 -30.15 -42.81 59.68
N LYS A 114 -31.42 -43.21 59.63
CA LYS A 114 -32.30 -42.90 58.47
C LYS A 114 -32.48 -41.40 58.26
N SER A 115 -32.53 -40.60 59.32
CA SER A 115 -32.57 -39.14 59.21
C SER A 115 -31.29 -38.55 58.60
N ARG A 116 -30.11 -39.09 58.95
CA ARG A 116 -28.84 -38.70 58.34
C ARG A 116 -28.75 -39.12 56.88
N ASP A 117 -29.23 -40.32 56.55
CA ASP A 117 -29.28 -40.82 55.18
C ASP A 117 -30.18 -39.97 54.29
N LEU A 118 -31.38 -39.59 54.75
CA LEU A 118 -32.27 -38.69 54.01
C LEU A 118 -31.60 -37.34 53.75
N LYS A 119 -30.95 -36.76 54.77
CA LYS A 119 -30.22 -35.49 54.62
C LYS A 119 -29.12 -35.61 53.56
N ARG A 120 -28.36 -36.70 53.58
CA ARG A 120 -27.35 -36.99 52.56
C ARG A 120 -27.96 -37.14 51.16
N ALA A 121 -29.06 -37.88 51.03
CA ALA A 121 -29.77 -38.06 49.77
C ALA A 121 -30.22 -36.71 49.19
N ARG A 122 -30.81 -35.83 50.03
CA ARG A 122 -31.22 -34.47 49.65
C ARG A 122 -30.04 -33.64 49.14
N THR A 123 -28.93 -33.62 49.87
CA THR A 123 -27.73 -32.87 49.47
C THR A 123 -27.17 -33.38 48.15
N VAL A 124 -26.98 -34.70 48.00
CA VAL A 124 -26.45 -35.31 46.77
C VAL A 124 -27.34 -35.00 45.56
N ARG A 125 -28.67 -35.11 45.71
CA ARG A 125 -29.63 -34.79 44.63
C ARG A 125 -29.57 -33.31 44.24
N SER A 126 -29.61 -32.41 45.23
CA SER A 126 -29.57 -30.96 44.98
C SER A 126 -28.26 -30.53 44.32
N GLU A 127 -27.12 -31.04 44.78
CA GLU A 127 -25.82 -30.73 44.20
C GLU A 127 -25.67 -31.32 42.80
N TYR A 128 -26.14 -32.56 42.57
CA TYR A 128 -26.15 -33.18 41.24
C TYR A 128 -26.94 -32.34 40.24
N THR A 129 -28.18 -31.95 40.57
CA THR A 129 -29.01 -31.14 39.68
C THR A 129 -28.39 -29.77 39.42
N ALA A 130 -27.88 -29.09 40.45
CA ALA A 130 -27.22 -27.80 40.29
C ALA A 130 -25.97 -27.88 39.39
N ASP A 131 -25.10 -28.89 39.60
CA ASP A 131 -23.92 -29.07 38.75
C ASP A 131 -24.32 -29.46 37.30
N VAL A 132 -25.40 -30.23 37.08
CA VAL A 132 -25.92 -30.55 35.74
C VAL A 132 -26.34 -29.27 35.01
N ASP A 133 -27.16 -28.44 35.66
CA ASP A 133 -27.67 -27.20 35.08
C ASP A 133 -26.52 -26.23 34.76
N GLU A 134 -25.59 -26.03 35.70
CA GLU A 134 -24.44 -25.13 35.50
C GLU A 134 -23.53 -25.58 34.35
N VAL A 135 -23.25 -26.89 34.23
CA VAL A 135 -22.43 -27.42 33.12
C VAL A 135 -23.17 -27.34 31.80
N GLN A 136 -24.47 -27.62 31.76
CA GLN A 136 -25.29 -27.51 30.55
C GLN A 136 -25.37 -26.08 30.03
N ASP A 137 -25.68 -25.12 30.90
CA ASP A 137 -25.77 -23.70 30.55
C ASP A 137 -24.44 -23.17 30.06
N TRP A 138 -23.34 -23.59 30.70
CA TRP A 138 -22.01 -23.22 30.27
C TRP A 138 -21.67 -23.77 28.88
N LEU A 139 -21.88 -25.06 28.65
CA LEU A 139 -21.62 -25.70 27.36
C LEU A 139 -22.43 -25.03 26.25
N GLN A 140 -23.73 -24.79 26.46
CA GLN A 140 -24.59 -24.16 25.47
C GLN A 140 -24.10 -22.76 25.08
N ARG A 141 -23.70 -21.94 26.05
CA ARG A 141 -23.17 -20.59 25.81
C ARG A 141 -21.83 -20.62 25.09
N ALA A 142 -20.93 -21.49 25.53
CA ALA A 142 -19.58 -21.59 25.00
C ALA A 142 -19.60 -22.12 23.56
N GLU A 143 -20.37 -23.16 23.27
CA GLU A 143 -20.56 -23.70 21.92
C GLU A 143 -21.13 -22.63 20.96
N ALA A 144 -22.13 -21.87 21.39
CA ALA A 144 -22.73 -20.82 20.57
C ALA A 144 -21.74 -19.70 20.21
N GLN A 145 -20.94 -19.24 21.19
CA GLN A 145 -19.96 -18.17 20.94
C GLN A 145 -18.73 -18.65 20.14
N VAL A 146 -18.27 -19.88 20.33
CA VAL A 146 -17.16 -20.45 19.53
C VAL A 146 -17.50 -20.55 18.05
N GLN A 147 -18.78 -20.79 17.73
CA GLN A 147 -19.29 -20.90 16.36
C GLN A 147 -19.68 -19.55 15.73
N ASP A 148 -19.71 -18.46 16.50
CA ASP A 148 -20.05 -17.13 15.97
C ASP A 148 -18.97 -16.67 14.98
N ARG A 149 -19.35 -16.46 13.73
CA ARG A 149 -18.47 -15.98 12.65
C ARG A 149 -18.55 -14.47 12.45
N SER A 150 -19.50 -13.79 13.10
CA SER A 150 -19.69 -12.35 12.97
C SER A 150 -18.64 -11.54 13.73
N LEU A 151 -17.88 -12.20 14.61
CA LEU A 151 -16.86 -11.58 15.44
C LEU A 151 -15.57 -11.32 14.67
N ASP A 152 -14.92 -10.22 15.06
CA ASP A 152 -13.54 -9.90 14.68
C ASP A 152 -12.56 -10.96 15.25
N PRO A 153 -11.46 -11.29 14.53
CA PRO A 153 -10.48 -12.28 14.96
C PRO A 153 -9.89 -12.07 16.36
N HIS A 154 -9.62 -10.82 16.76
CA HIS A 154 -9.07 -10.53 18.09
C HIS A 154 -10.11 -10.76 19.19
N LYS A 155 -11.36 -10.35 18.96
CA LYS A 155 -12.47 -10.62 19.90
C LYS A 155 -12.71 -12.12 20.05
N GLN A 156 -12.67 -12.88 18.96
CA GLN A 156 -12.82 -14.33 19.03
C GLN A 156 -11.69 -14.98 19.85
N LYS A 157 -10.44 -14.52 19.67
CA LYS A 157 -9.31 -14.99 20.48
C LYS A 157 -9.53 -14.74 21.98
N GLU A 158 -10.07 -13.59 22.35
CA GLU A 158 -10.36 -13.25 23.75
C GLU A 158 -11.37 -14.22 24.37
N TYR A 159 -12.48 -14.50 23.68
CA TYR A 159 -13.46 -15.49 24.14
C TYR A 159 -12.87 -16.90 24.25
N LEU A 160 -12.05 -17.32 23.27
CA LEU A 160 -11.38 -18.63 23.33
C LEU A 160 -10.45 -18.74 24.54
N MET A 161 -9.73 -17.66 24.88
CA MET A 161 -8.88 -17.61 26.08
C MET A 161 -9.70 -17.62 27.37
N GLN A 162 -10.83 -16.92 27.40
CA GLN A 162 -11.76 -16.93 28.52
C GLN A 162 -12.29 -18.35 28.78
N PHE A 163 -12.84 -19.02 27.77
CA PHE A 163 -13.34 -20.39 27.91
C PHE A 163 -12.24 -21.37 28.30
N GLN A 164 -11.01 -21.18 27.79
CA GLN A 164 -9.87 -21.98 28.20
C GLN A 164 -9.54 -21.81 29.69
N GLY A 165 -9.71 -20.61 30.26
CA GLY A 165 -9.54 -20.36 31.69
C GLY A 165 -10.67 -20.94 32.54
N GLU A 166 -11.91 -20.94 32.03
CA GLU A 166 -13.09 -21.46 32.73
C GLU A 166 -13.14 -23.00 32.79
N LEU A 167 -12.50 -23.70 31.83
CA LEU A 167 -12.49 -25.16 31.72
C LEU A 167 -12.13 -25.88 33.02
N GLY A 168 -11.16 -25.38 33.79
CA GLY A 168 -10.76 -26.00 35.07
C GLY A 168 -11.91 -26.05 36.08
N SER A 169 -12.69 -24.96 36.19
CA SER A 169 -13.85 -24.91 37.08
C SER A 169 -15.01 -25.80 36.62
N VAL A 170 -15.14 -26.00 35.31
CA VAL A 170 -16.15 -26.88 34.71
C VAL A 170 -15.75 -28.34 34.92
N ASP A 171 -14.45 -28.65 34.88
CA ASP A 171 -13.93 -29.99 35.19
C ASP A 171 -14.17 -30.40 36.63
N ASP A 172 -13.92 -29.49 37.57
CA ASP A 172 -14.22 -29.72 38.99
C ASP A 172 -15.71 -30.03 39.19
N ARG A 173 -16.59 -29.27 38.53
CA ARG A 173 -18.05 -29.51 38.55
C ARG A 173 -18.41 -30.86 37.91
N MET A 174 -17.80 -31.20 36.77
CA MET A 174 -18.06 -32.45 36.08
C MET A 174 -17.63 -33.67 36.92
N GLU A 175 -16.52 -33.56 37.66
CA GLU A 175 -16.08 -34.59 38.62
C GLU A 175 -17.08 -34.74 39.78
N ARG A 176 -17.52 -33.62 40.37
CA ARG A 176 -18.55 -33.65 41.44
C ARG A 176 -19.87 -34.23 40.97
N LEU A 177 -20.36 -33.80 39.81
CA LEU A 177 -21.55 -34.31 39.14
C LEU A 177 -21.45 -35.83 38.95
N THR A 178 -20.34 -36.31 38.43
CA THR A 178 -20.12 -37.74 38.18
C THR A 178 -20.11 -38.54 39.49
N LYS A 179 -19.46 -38.01 40.52
CA LYS A 179 -19.42 -38.62 41.86
C LYS A 179 -20.81 -38.68 42.49
N ASN A 180 -21.55 -37.57 42.49
CA ASN A 180 -22.89 -37.49 43.06
C ASN A 180 -23.88 -38.36 42.29
N GLY A 181 -23.83 -38.35 40.96
CA GLY A 181 -24.62 -39.25 40.12
C GLY A 181 -24.31 -40.74 40.37
N GLY A 182 -23.05 -41.10 40.60
CA GLY A 182 -22.68 -42.46 41.02
C GLY A 182 -23.28 -42.86 42.37
N VAL A 183 -23.37 -41.94 43.33
CA VAL A 183 -24.07 -42.16 44.61
C VAL A 183 -25.57 -42.38 44.38
N LEU A 184 -26.21 -41.60 43.49
CA LEU A 184 -27.62 -41.78 43.14
C LEU A 184 -27.86 -43.15 42.50
N ILE A 185 -27.04 -43.53 41.51
CA ILE A 185 -27.16 -44.82 40.82
C ILE A 185 -27.02 -45.99 41.81
N GLY A 186 -26.05 -45.90 42.72
CA GLY A 186 -25.78 -46.94 43.71
C GLY A 186 -26.86 -47.11 44.79
N ASN A 187 -27.61 -46.04 45.10
CA ASN A 187 -28.64 -46.05 46.15
C ASN A 187 -30.09 -46.04 45.61
N SER A 188 -30.28 -45.82 44.31
CA SER A 188 -31.61 -45.83 43.70
C SER A 188 -32.18 -47.25 43.60
N ARG A 189 -33.49 -47.38 43.81
CA ARG A 189 -34.26 -48.60 43.52
C ARG A 189 -35.00 -48.52 42.19
N ASP A 190 -35.01 -47.36 41.56
CA ASP A 190 -35.62 -47.17 40.25
C ASP A 190 -34.55 -47.31 39.15
N ASP A 191 -34.74 -48.30 38.28
CA ASP A 191 -33.83 -48.53 37.17
C ASP A 191 -33.98 -47.47 36.05
N ALA A 192 -35.14 -46.80 35.97
CA ALA A 192 -35.34 -45.70 35.04
C ALA A 192 -34.50 -44.47 35.45
N GLU A 193 -34.56 -44.06 36.73
CA GLU A 193 -33.69 -43.03 37.28
C GLU A 193 -32.20 -43.33 37.05
N LYS A 194 -31.76 -44.56 37.36
CA LYS A 194 -30.36 -44.97 37.14
C LYS A 194 -29.93 -44.77 35.69
N ALA A 195 -30.76 -45.21 34.75
CA ALA A 195 -30.49 -45.07 33.33
C ALA A 195 -30.44 -43.60 32.90
N LEU A 196 -31.34 -42.76 33.42
CA LEU A 196 -31.38 -41.32 33.13
C LEU A 196 -30.14 -40.59 33.65
N VAL A 197 -29.77 -40.82 34.92
CA VAL A 197 -28.58 -40.22 35.55
C VAL A 197 -27.32 -40.64 34.80
N GLN A 198 -27.17 -41.93 34.48
CA GLN A 198 -26.02 -42.43 33.72
C GLN A 198 -25.96 -41.85 32.31
N SER A 199 -27.10 -41.76 31.61
CA SER A 199 -27.19 -41.15 30.29
C SER A 199 -26.77 -39.69 30.33
N THR A 200 -27.24 -38.92 31.32
CA THR A 200 -26.91 -37.50 31.48
C THR A 200 -25.41 -37.30 31.69
N ILE A 201 -24.79 -38.10 32.57
CA ILE A 201 -23.33 -38.06 32.79
C ILE A 201 -22.59 -38.35 31.47
N ASN A 202 -22.98 -39.41 30.76
CA ASN A 202 -22.34 -39.79 29.51
C ASN A 202 -22.46 -38.67 28.45
N THR A 203 -23.65 -38.11 28.26
CA THR A 203 -23.89 -37.04 27.30
C THR A 203 -23.10 -35.77 27.62
N LEU A 204 -23.05 -35.34 28.89
CA LEU A 204 -22.29 -34.16 29.28
C LEU A 204 -20.77 -34.39 29.17
N THR A 205 -20.31 -35.60 29.52
CA THR A 205 -18.90 -35.99 29.33
C THR A 205 -18.51 -35.89 27.86
N GLU A 206 -19.34 -36.45 26.98
CA GLU A 206 -19.09 -36.46 25.55
C GLU A 206 -19.13 -35.04 24.97
N ARG A 207 -20.15 -34.23 25.29
CA ARG A 207 -20.23 -32.83 24.85
C ARG A 207 -19.04 -31.99 25.31
N LEU A 208 -18.59 -32.15 26.56
CA LEU A 208 -17.42 -31.45 27.06
C LEU A 208 -16.14 -31.87 26.33
N GLN A 209 -15.98 -33.15 25.99
CA GLN A 209 -14.87 -33.63 25.18
C GLN A 209 -14.92 -33.10 23.74
N GLN A 210 -16.10 -33.09 23.11
CA GLN A 210 -16.32 -32.52 21.78
C GLN A 210 -16.02 -31.01 21.78
N PHE A 211 -16.48 -30.29 22.81
CA PHE A 211 -16.20 -28.87 22.99
C PHE A 211 -14.69 -28.59 23.11
N ARG A 212 -13.94 -29.38 23.89
CA ARG A 212 -12.47 -29.22 23.98
C ARG A 212 -11.78 -29.37 22.62
N SER A 213 -12.18 -30.38 21.86
CA SER A 213 -11.65 -30.60 20.50
C SER A 213 -11.97 -29.40 19.60
N CYS A 214 -13.23 -28.92 19.64
CA CYS A 214 -13.67 -27.76 18.89
C CYS A 214 -12.94 -26.48 19.30
N LEU A 215 -12.71 -26.26 20.59
CA LEU A 215 -12.00 -25.11 21.14
C LEU A 215 -10.56 -25.06 20.62
N GLU A 216 -9.83 -26.19 20.68
CA GLU A 216 -8.45 -26.24 20.20
C GLU A 216 -8.37 -26.07 18.68
N GLN A 217 -9.28 -26.70 17.93
CA GLN A 217 -9.38 -26.51 16.49
C GLN A 217 -9.65 -25.04 16.14
N LYS A 218 -10.62 -24.40 16.79
CA LYS A 218 -10.98 -23.00 16.53
C LYS A 218 -9.84 -22.06 16.94
N LYS A 219 -9.11 -22.36 18.02
CA LYS A 219 -7.92 -21.60 18.42
C LYS A 219 -6.82 -21.64 17.37
N HIS A 220 -6.58 -22.79 16.76
CA HIS A 220 -5.65 -22.89 15.65
C HIS A 220 -6.12 -22.07 14.43
N GLN A 221 -7.39 -22.23 14.03
CA GLN A 221 -7.98 -21.48 12.92
C GLN A 221 -7.94 -19.96 13.13
N VAL A 222 -8.25 -19.48 14.34
CA VAL A 222 -8.16 -18.05 14.69
C VAL A 222 -6.71 -17.57 14.70
N GLY A 223 -5.76 -18.43 15.10
CA GLY A 223 -4.33 -18.14 14.96
C GLY A 223 -3.93 -17.89 13.50
N ASP A 224 -4.30 -18.80 12.60
CA ASP A 224 -4.03 -18.66 11.16
C ASP A 224 -4.73 -17.44 10.56
N THR A 225 -5.93 -17.13 11.05
CA THR A 225 -6.70 -15.94 10.65
C THR A 225 -6.01 -14.65 11.10
N LEU A 226 -5.45 -14.61 12.31
CA LEU A 226 -4.68 -13.46 12.80
C LEU A 226 -3.37 -13.28 12.02
N ASP A 227 -2.71 -14.35 11.63
CA ASP A 227 -1.53 -14.28 10.75
C ASP A 227 -1.90 -13.72 9.38
N SER A 228 -3.04 -14.14 8.81
CA SER A 228 -3.59 -13.62 7.55
C SER A 228 -3.93 -12.13 7.67
N TRP A 229 -4.55 -11.72 8.78
CA TRP A 229 -4.82 -10.31 9.11
C TRP A 229 -3.54 -9.48 9.19
N GLN A 230 -2.50 -10.00 9.84
CA GLN A 230 -1.21 -9.31 9.97
C GLN A 230 -0.50 -9.16 8.61
N ARG A 231 -0.58 -10.18 7.76
CA ARG A 231 -0.05 -10.12 6.38
C ARG A 231 -0.80 -9.08 5.56
N PHE A 232 -2.14 -9.06 5.63
CA PHE A 232 -2.96 -8.04 5.01
C PHE A 232 -2.51 -6.64 5.44
N MET A 233 -2.38 -6.39 6.74
CA MET A 233 -1.97 -5.07 7.26
C MET A 233 -0.57 -4.66 6.82
N THR A 234 0.37 -5.62 6.74
CA THR A 234 1.72 -5.36 6.24
C THR A 234 1.71 -4.93 4.78
N MET A 235 0.92 -5.61 3.95
CA MET A 235 0.76 -5.26 2.53
C MET A 235 0.03 -3.92 2.36
N TYR A 236 -1.03 -3.66 3.13
CA TYR A 236 -1.73 -2.37 3.15
C TYR A 236 -0.77 -1.22 3.45
N GLN A 237 0.04 -1.34 4.50
CA GLN A 237 1.03 -0.32 4.87
C GLN A 237 2.09 -0.13 3.78
N ALA A 238 2.52 -1.22 3.12
CA ALA A 238 3.46 -1.14 2.02
C ALA A 238 2.88 -0.38 0.82
N VAL A 239 1.62 -0.64 0.45
CA VAL A 239 0.95 0.08 -0.65
C VAL A 239 0.75 1.55 -0.28
N LYS A 240 0.26 1.85 0.94
CA LYS A 240 0.04 3.23 1.40
C LYS A 240 1.33 4.04 1.42
N SER A 241 2.41 3.47 1.97
CA SER A 241 3.72 4.12 1.97
C SER A 241 4.24 4.37 0.55
N TRP A 242 4.01 3.44 -0.37
CA TRP A 242 4.37 3.62 -1.78
C TRP A 242 3.55 4.73 -2.43
N VAL A 243 2.24 4.80 -2.18
CA VAL A 243 1.37 5.87 -2.67
C VAL A 243 1.87 7.23 -2.19
N ASP A 244 2.12 7.39 -0.89
CA ASP A 244 2.62 8.64 -0.30
C ASP A 244 3.97 9.08 -0.92
N GLU A 245 4.90 8.13 -1.07
CA GLU A 245 6.20 8.37 -1.71
C GLU A 245 6.02 8.82 -3.16
N LYS A 246 5.16 8.15 -3.93
CA LYS A 246 4.97 8.45 -5.35
C LYS A 246 4.15 9.70 -5.60
N GLN A 247 3.17 10.03 -4.77
CA GLN A 247 2.48 11.31 -4.82
C GLN A 247 3.48 12.46 -4.62
N THR A 248 4.37 12.33 -3.63
CA THR A 248 5.44 13.33 -3.39
C THR A 248 6.37 13.44 -4.59
N PHE A 249 6.79 12.30 -5.16
CA PHE A 249 7.64 12.23 -6.36
C PHE A 249 6.99 12.90 -7.59
N LEU A 250 5.68 12.71 -7.78
CA LEU A 250 4.93 13.24 -8.93
C LEU A 250 4.73 14.75 -8.84
N VAL A 251 4.57 15.30 -7.63
CA VAL A 251 4.41 16.75 -7.40
C VAL A 251 5.75 17.51 -7.48
N GLU A 252 6.89 16.85 -7.27
CA GLU A 252 8.22 17.48 -7.32
C GLU A 252 8.45 18.22 -8.66
N PRO A 253 8.78 19.52 -8.66
CA PRO A 253 9.06 20.28 -9.88
C PRO A 253 10.25 19.69 -10.66
N LEU A 254 10.11 19.52 -11.98
CA LEU A 254 11.21 19.10 -12.83
C LEU A 254 12.09 20.31 -13.17
N GLN A 255 13.29 20.35 -12.60
CA GLN A 255 14.33 21.34 -12.91
C GLN A 255 15.58 20.60 -13.40
N LEU A 256 15.89 20.76 -14.68
CA LEU A 256 16.98 20.07 -15.37
C LEU A 256 18.12 21.04 -15.69
N SER A 257 19.30 20.72 -15.19
CA SER A 257 20.52 21.52 -15.39
C SER A 257 21.51 20.88 -16.36
N SER A 258 21.30 19.61 -16.71
CA SER A 258 22.15 18.86 -17.64
C SER A 258 21.40 17.70 -18.28
N LEU A 259 21.90 17.25 -19.43
CA LEU A 259 21.43 16.03 -20.09
C LEU A 259 21.55 14.79 -19.18
N THR A 260 22.59 14.71 -18.36
CA THR A 260 22.76 13.61 -17.39
C THR A 260 21.63 13.58 -16.37
N GLN A 261 21.24 14.74 -15.84
CA GLN A 261 20.11 14.85 -14.93
C GLN A 261 18.78 14.50 -15.61
N ALA A 262 18.59 14.92 -16.87
CA ALA A 262 17.43 14.55 -17.66
C ALA A 262 17.31 13.02 -17.82
N ARG A 263 18.39 12.35 -18.23
CA ARG A 263 18.44 10.88 -18.34
C ARG A 263 18.17 10.19 -17.01
N GLN A 264 18.72 10.72 -15.91
CA GLN A 264 18.47 10.17 -14.57
C GLN A 264 16.99 10.26 -14.21
N LYS A 265 16.36 11.43 -14.38
CA LYS A 265 14.92 11.57 -14.09
C LYS A 265 14.08 10.66 -15.00
N VAL A 266 14.40 10.51 -16.29
CA VAL A 266 13.72 9.53 -17.17
C VAL A 266 13.84 8.11 -16.62
N HIS A 267 15.03 7.72 -16.12
CA HIS A 267 15.26 6.43 -15.51
C HIS A 267 14.45 6.25 -14.21
N ASP A 268 14.41 7.27 -13.35
CA ASP A 268 13.66 7.25 -12.08
C ASP A 268 12.16 7.02 -12.33
N TYR A 269 11.57 7.76 -13.27
CA TYR A 269 10.17 7.56 -13.70
C TYR A 269 9.95 6.16 -14.28
N SER A 270 10.88 5.64 -15.10
CA SER A 270 10.78 4.27 -15.61
C SER A 270 10.83 3.22 -14.50
N THR A 271 11.61 3.45 -13.44
CA THR A 271 11.70 2.56 -12.28
C THR A 271 10.43 2.65 -11.44
N ALA A 272 9.88 3.84 -11.22
CA ALA A 272 8.60 4.03 -10.54
C ALA A 272 7.46 3.26 -11.23
N VAL A 273 7.36 3.34 -12.56
CA VAL A 273 6.40 2.55 -13.36
C VAL A 273 6.57 1.04 -13.12
N LYS A 274 7.80 0.53 -13.04
CA LYS A 274 8.03 -0.90 -12.77
C LYS A 274 7.56 -1.32 -11.39
N THR A 275 7.69 -0.46 -10.37
CA THR A 275 7.25 -0.76 -9.00
C THR A 275 5.73 -0.91 -8.86
N CYS A 276 4.94 -0.33 -9.78
CA CYS A 276 3.48 -0.48 -9.80
C CYS A 276 3.05 -1.96 -9.84
N LYS A 277 3.80 -2.81 -10.54
CA LYS A 277 3.54 -4.27 -10.62
C LYS A 277 3.59 -4.96 -9.27
N GLN A 278 4.54 -4.57 -8.42
CA GLN A 278 4.65 -5.14 -7.08
C GLN A 278 3.46 -4.69 -6.21
N MET A 279 3.01 -3.45 -6.35
CA MET A 279 1.82 -2.97 -5.65
C MET A 279 0.55 -3.68 -6.12
N THR A 280 0.37 -3.90 -7.43
CA THR A 280 -0.73 -4.72 -7.96
C THR A 280 -0.73 -6.13 -7.38
N LYS A 281 0.46 -6.74 -7.24
CA LYS A 281 0.57 -8.06 -6.62
C LYS A 281 0.15 -8.02 -5.15
N ASN A 282 0.60 -7.02 -4.39
CA ASN A 282 0.21 -6.85 -2.99
C ASN A 282 -1.31 -6.75 -2.84
N LEU A 283 -1.99 -5.97 -3.69
CA LEU A 283 -3.45 -5.85 -3.68
C LEU A 283 -4.15 -7.19 -3.93
N SER A 284 -3.69 -7.96 -4.93
CA SER A 284 -4.22 -9.30 -5.20
C SER A 284 -3.98 -10.28 -4.04
N ASP A 285 -2.81 -10.22 -3.41
CA ASP A 285 -2.50 -11.06 -2.25
C ASP A 285 -3.32 -10.63 -1.02
N MET A 286 -3.58 -9.33 -0.83
CA MET A 286 -4.52 -8.81 0.18
C MET A 286 -5.93 -9.37 -0.02
N SER A 287 -6.45 -9.43 -1.24
CA SER A 287 -7.78 -10.02 -1.51
C SER A 287 -7.84 -11.50 -1.10
N LYS A 288 -6.75 -12.27 -1.28
CA LYS A 288 -6.67 -13.67 -0.83
C LYS A 288 -6.66 -13.76 0.70
N GLU A 289 -5.95 -12.87 1.38
CA GLU A 289 -5.96 -12.86 2.85
C GLU A 289 -7.36 -12.50 3.39
N LEU A 290 -8.12 -11.63 2.71
CA LEU A 290 -9.53 -11.39 3.07
C LEU A 290 -10.40 -12.64 2.93
N GLU A 291 -10.22 -13.42 1.87
CA GLU A 291 -10.92 -14.69 1.69
C GLU A 291 -10.56 -15.68 2.80
N ASN A 292 -9.27 -15.80 3.15
CA ASN A 292 -8.80 -16.64 4.26
C ASN A 292 -9.46 -16.24 5.59
N ILE A 293 -9.53 -14.94 5.88
CA ILE A 293 -10.15 -14.42 7.10
C ILE A 293 -11.66 -14.71 7.11
N GLY A 294 -12.35 -14.43 6.00
CA GLY A 294 -13.79 -14.58 5.83
C GLY A 294 -14.31 -16.02 5.99
N GLN A 295 -13.43 -17.03 5.89
CA GLN A 295 -13.79 -18.43 6.15
C GLN A 295 -14.09 -18.70 7.63
N VAL A 296 -13.48 -17.94 8.55
CA VAL A 296 -13.46 -18.24 9.99
C VAL A 296 -14.09 -17.11 10.82
N ASN A 297 -13.85 -15.86 10.43
CA ASN A 297 -14.19 -14.64 11.17
C ASN A 297 -14.75 -13.56 10.22
N SER A 298 -15.29 -12.50 10.81
CA SER A 298 -15.69 -11.32 10.05
C SER A 298 -14.46 -10.57 9.53
N VAL A 299 -14.55 -10.10 8.28
CA VAL A 299 -13.51 -9.27 7.65
C VAL A 299 -13.57 -7.80 8.07
N GLY A 300 -14.63 -7.36 8.77
CA GLY A 300 -14.74 -6.01 9.32
C GLY A 300 -14.60 -4.91 8.26
N ASP A 301 -13.75 -3.92 8.57
CA ASP A 301 -13.44 -2.74 7.73
C ASP A 301 -12.31 -3.00 6.71
N LEU A 302 -11.73 -4.20 6.69
CA LEU A 302 -10.62 -4.51 5.78
C LEU A 302 -10.96 -4.40 4.29
N PRO A 303 -12.17 -4.75 3.82
CA PRO A 303 -12.57 -4.51 2.43
C PRO A 303 -12.55 -3.02 2.05
N GLU A 304 -13.02 -2.15 2.95
CA GLU A 304 -13.00 -0.68 2.74
C GLU A 304 -11.56 -0.17 2.64
N LYS A 305 -10.67 -0.71 3.48
CA LYS A 305 -9.23 -0.39 3.41
C LYS A 305 -8.58 -0.85 2.11
N LEU A 306 -8.96 -2.03 1.61
CA LEU A 306 -8.48 -2.53 0.32
C LEU A 306 -8.93 -1.59 -0.80
N GLU A 307 -10.21 -1.20 -0.82
CA GLU A 307 -10.76 -0.26 -1.80
C GLU A 307 -10.03 1.11 -1.75
N GLU A 308 -9.78 1.66 -0.55
CA GLU A 308 -9.02 2.91 -0.36
C GLU A 308 -7.63 2.85 -1.02
N VAL A 309 -6.87 1.77 -0.78
CA VAL A 309 -5.53 1.65 -1.36
C VAL A 309 -5.55 1.25 -2.83
N GLU A 310 -6.59 0.56 -3.31
CA GLU A 310 -6.79 0.26 -4.72
C GLU A 310 -7.06 1.54 -5.53
N GLU A 311 -7.97 2.40 -5.06
CA GLU A 311 -8.29 3.71 -5.69
C GLU A 311 -7.04 4.59 -5.75
N THR A 312 -6.43 4.86 -4.59
CA THR A 312 -5.27 5.78 -4.50
C THR A 312 -4.04 5.26 -5.24
N LYS A 313 -3.78 3.94 -5.22
CA LYS A 313 -2.73 3.34 -6.04
C LYS A 313 -3.05 3.46 -7.52
N GLY A 314 -4.31 3.25 -7.91
CA GLY A 314 -4.78 3.39 -9.29
C GLY A 314 -4.55 4.79 -9.84
N GLU A 315 -4.85 5.83 -9.06
CA GLU A 315 -4.59 7.23 -9.41
C GLU A 315 -3.10 7.51 -9.66
N VAL A 316 -2.23 7.08 -8.74
CA VAL A 316 -0.77 7.23 -8.88
C VAL A 316 -0.24 6.45 -10.08
N GLU A 317 -0.72 5.22 -10.27
CA GLU A 317 -0.33 4.39 -11.41
C GLU A 317 -0.76 5.02 -12.74
N ALA A 318 -1.97 5.59 -12.83
CA ALA A 318 -2.44 6.30 -14.00
C ALA A 318 -1.52 7.49 -14.36
N GLN A 319 -1.15 8.30 -13.36
CA GLN A 319 -0.20 9.41 -13.52
C GLN A 319 1.19 8.95 -14.00
N LEU A 320 1.61 7.73 -13.65
CA LEU A 320 2.89 7.16 -14.08
C LEU A 320 2.82 6.51 -15.48
N LEU A 321 1.71 5.85 -15.83
CA LEU A 321 1.59 4.91 -16.98
C LEU A 321 1.06 5.49 -18.29
N GLU A 322 0.44 6.68 -18.33
CA GLU A 322 -0.09 7.29 -19.56
C GLU A 322 1.03 7.75 -20.55
N ARG A 323 1.99 6.87 -20.85
CA ARG A 323 2.89 6.92 -22.01
C ARG A 323 2.20 6.47 -23.31
N GLY A 324 1.21 5.58 -23.22
CA GLY A 324 0.80 4.72 -24.35
C GLY A 324 -0.30 5.30 -25.23
N GLU A 325 -1.35 5.85 -24.63
CA GLU A 325 -2.51 6.35 -25.38
C GLU A 325 -2.23 7.71 -26.01
N TRP A 326 -1.53 8.63 -25.32
CA TRP A 326 -1.27 9.94 -25.90
C TRP A 326 -0.51 9.88 -27.23
N LYS A 327 0.47 8.98 -27.38
CA LYS A 327 1.19 8.79 -28.66
C LYS A 327 0.36 8.13 -29.77
N THR A 328 -0.75 7.47 -29.43
CA THR A 328 -1.54 6.65 -30.37
C THR A 328 -2.95 7.21 -30.65
N THR A 329 -3.52 7.98 -29.74
CA THR A 329 -4.86 8.59 -29.88
C THR A 329 -4.83 10.12 -29.92
N HIS A 330 -3.74 10.77 -29.52
CA HIS A 330 -3.68 12.23 -29.42
C HIS A 330 -2.53 12.82 -30.25
N PRO A 331 -2.82 13.88 -30.99
CA PRO A 331 -1.89 14.36 -31.99
C PRO A 331 -0.72 15.16 -31.39
N VAL A 332 0.48 14.92 -31.92
CA VAL A 332 1.78 15.44 -31.41
C VAL A 332 1.98 16.93 -31.78
N HIS A 333 1.12 17.51 -32.62
CA HIS A 333 1.26 18.88 -33.10
C HIS A 333 0.36 19.87 -32.32
N PRO A 334 0.85 21.06 -31.90
CA PRO A 334 0.04 22.08 -31.20
C PRO A 334 -1.26 22.47 -31.91
N THR A 335 -1.26 22.38 -33.24
CA THR A 335 -2.41 22.66 -34.11
C THR A 335 -3.50 21.60 -34.02
N GLU A 336 -3.11 20.36 -33.74
CA GLU A 336 -4.01 19.23 -33.65
C GLU A 336 -4.52 19.06 -32.21
N ILE A 337 -3.72 19.44 -31.21
CA ILE A 337 -4.17 19.64 -29.82
C ILE A 337 -5.26 20.72 -29.76
N ARG A 338 -5.11 21.82 -30.52
CA ARG A 338 -6.16 22.85 -30.72
C ARG A 338 -7.46 22.24 -31.24
N THR A 339 -7.37 21.39 -32.26
CA THR A 339 -8.53 20.75 -32.89
C THR A 339 -9.19 19.76 -31.93
N TRP A 340 -8.40 19.00 -31.17
CA TRP A 340 -8.91 18.04 -30.19
C TRP A 340 -9.58 18.73 -28.99
N ILE A 341 -8.95 19.76 -28.40
CA ILE A 341 -9.58 20.58 -27.33
C ILE A 341 -10.88 21.22 -27.83
N SER A 342 -10.88 21.74 -29.07
CA SER A 342 -12.07 22.30 -29.72
C SER A 342 -13.17 21.26 -29.96
N GLN A 343 -12.82 20.01 -30.24
CA GLN A 343 -13.78 18.94 -30.51
C GLN A 343 -14.32 18.32 -29.20
N SER A 344 -13.49 18.12 -28.19
CA SER A 344 -13.91 17.62 -26.87
C SER A 344 -14.74 18.64 -26.09
N SER A 345 -14.39 19.93 -26.15
CA SER A 345 -15.22 21.01 -25.56
C SER A 345 -16.58 21.18 -26.25
N ALA A 346 -16.70 20.79 -27.52
CA ALA A 346 -17.96 20.78 -28.24
C ALA A 346 -18.87 19.58 -27.90
N VAL A 347 -18.32 18.50 -27.30
CA VAL A 347 -19.08 17.26 -27.01
C VAL A 347 -19.76 17.31 -25.63
N GLU A 348 -19.24 18.07 -24.66
CA GLU A 348 -19.79 18.09 -23.29
C GLU A 348 -20.57 19.36 -22.89
N LEU A 349 -20.50 20.45 -23.66
CA LEU A 349 -21.20 21.69 -23.33
C LEU A 349 -22.37 21.96 -24.28
N ASN A 350 -23.49 21.29 -24.02
CA ASN A 350 -24.81 21.71 -24.52
C ASN A 350 -25.39 22.85 -23.65
N THR A 351 -24.53 23.74 -23.14
CA THR A 351 -24.88 24.86 -22.26
C THR A 351 -24.43 26.18 -22.87
N THR A 352 -25.40 27.09 -23.02
CA THR A 352 -25.33 28.53 -23.36
C THR A 352 -24.01 29.08 -23.91
N SER A 353 -24.06 29.68 -25.10
CA SER A 353 -22.97 30.24 -25.91
C SER A 353 -21.92 31.12 -25.18
N ALA A 354 -22.23 31.65 -24.01
CA ALA A 354 -21.28 32.40 -23.18
C ALA A 354 -20.19 31.51 -22.55
N LEU A 355 -20.53 30.29 -22.10
CA LEU A 355 -19.56 29.35 -21.51
C LEU A 355 -18.63 28.75 -22.57
N ALA A 356 -19.17 28.45 -23.77
CA ALA A 356 -18.38 28.00 -24.91
C ALA A 356 -17.37 29.06 -25.37
N ASN A 357 -17.76 30.33 -25.41
CA ASN A 357 -16.83 31.43 -25.75
C ASN A 357 -15.74 31.59 -24.67
N TYR A 358 -16.10 31.54 -23.38
CA TYR A 358 -15.11 31.58 -22.29
C TYR A 358 -14.15 30.39 -22.32
N ALA A 359 -14.63 29.18 -22.62
CA ALA A 359 -13.78 27.99 -22.76
C ALA A 359 -12.85 28.08 -24.00
N THR A 360 -13.34 28.65 -25.11
CA THR A 360 -12.55 28.85 -26.33
C THR A 360 -11.49 29.94 -26.16
N GLU A 361 -11.82 31.00 -25.43
CA GLU A 361 -10.94 32.12 -25.11
C GLU A 361 -9.90 31.71 -24.05
N ALA A 362 -10.31 30.91 -23.06
CA ALA A 362 -9.42 30.26 -22.10
C ALA A 362 -8.49 29.24 -22.78
N ALA A 363 -8.97 28.46 -23.76
CA ALA A 363 -8.15 27.55 -24.55
C ALA A 363 -7.12 28.30 -25.43
N ASN A 364 -7.53 29.39 -26.08
CA ASN A 364 -6.62 30.24 -26.85
C ASN A 364 -5.59 30.96 -25.97
N MET A 365 -5.94 31.32 -24.74
CA MET A 365 -5.01 31.86 -23.74
C MET A 365 -4.10 30.79 -23.12
N PHE A 366 -4.59 29.55 -22.93
CA PHE A 366 -3.80 28.38 -22.53
C PHE A 366 -2.67 28.07 -23.51
N LEU A 367 -2.95 28.23 -24.81
CA LEU A 367 -2.00 27.96 -25.88
C LEU A 367 -0.93 29.04 -26.06
N THR A 368 -1.11 30.22 -25.46
CA THR A 368 -0.15 31.33 -25.57
C THR A 368 0.72 31.51 -24.34
N ASN A 369 0.27 31.10 -23.15
CA ASN A 369 1.05 31.19 -21.90
C ASN A 369 0.83 29.95 -21.04
N PHE A 370 1.61 28.90 -21.29
CA PHE A 370 1.50 27.64 -20.54
C PHE A 370 1.94 27.87 -19.08
N ILE A 371 1.08 27.40 -18.15
CA ILE A 371 1.24 27.30 -16.68
C ILE A 371 0.50 28.35 -15.80
N PRO A 372 0.64 29.69 -15.93
CA PRO A 372 -0.02 30.60 -14.98
C PRO A 372 -1.55 30.50 -14.98
N MET A 373 -2.12 30.08 -16.11
CA MET A 373 -3.56 30.01 -16.31
C MET A 373 -4.18 28.63 -16.05
N ALA A 374 -3.37 27.57 -15.98
CA ALA A 374 -3.82 26.27 -15.49
C ALA A 374 -4.27 26.39 -14.02
N ALA A 375 -3.60 27.23 -13.23
CA ALA A 375 -4.01 27.57 -11.87
C ALA A 375 -5.35 28.32 -11.81
N THR A 376 -5.62 29.27 -12.72
CA THR A 376 -6.92 29.99 -12.74
C THR A 376 -8.06 29.16 -13.32
N PHE A 377 -7.77 28.22 -14.24
CA PHE A 377 -8.75 27.26 -14.74
C PHE A 377 -9.07 26.19 -13.70
N LEU A 378 -8.09 25.76 -12.90
CA LEU A 378 -8.31 24.92 -11.71
C LEU A 378 -9.24 25.59 -10.69
N VAL A 379 -9.09 26.90 -10.45
CA VAL A 379 -10.00 27.68 -9.57
C VAL A 379 -11.42 27.82 -10.15
N SER A 380 -11.58 27.70 -11.47
CA SER A 380 -12.89 27.79 -12.13
C SER A 380 -13.58 26.42 -12.27
N LEU A 381 -12.80 25.35 -12.49
CA LEU A 381 -13.27 23.95 -12.54
C LEU A 381 -13.71 23.43 -11.16
N THR A 382 -13.07 23.85 -10.07
CA THR A 382 -13.48 23.49 -8.70
C THR A 382 -14.89 23.96 -8.36
N PHE A 383 -15.46 24.93 -9.11
CA PHE A 383 -16.80 25.45 -8.88
C PHE A 383 -17.89 24.73 -9.69
N THR A 384 -17.54 23.90 -10.69
CA THR A 384 -18.52 23.30 -11.62
C THR A 384 -18.29 21.85 -12.03
N ALA A 385 -17.13 21.24 -11.78
CA ALA A 385 -16.81 19.90 -12.26
C ALA A 385 -16.88 18.81 -11.17
N ASP A 386 -17.38 17.64 -11.55
CA ASP A 386 -17.40 16.42 -10.74
C ASP A 386 -15.97 15.97 -10.36
N LYS A 387 -15.83 15.29 -9.22
CA LYS A 387 -14.57 14.71 -8.70
C LYS A 387 -13.86 13.91 -9.81
N ASP A 388 -14.63 13.18 -10.63
CA ASP A 388 -14.11 12.36 -11.73
C ASP A 388 -13.43 13.19 -12.84
N THR A 389 -13.98 14.36 -13.18
CA THR A 389 -13.38 15.27 -14.19
C THR A 389 -12.07 15.88 -13.70
N TYR A 390 -12.00 16.25 -12.41
CA TYR A 390 -10.79 16.78 -11.79
C TYR A 390 -9.68 15.72 -11.75
N LEU A 391 -10.03 14.49 -11.35
CA LEU A 391 -9.11 13.34 -11.28
C LEU A 391 -8.51 13.02 -12.66
N ARG A 392 -9.35 12.97 -13.71
CA ARG A 392 -8.90 12.75 -15.09
C ARG A 392 -7.92 13.83 -15.54
N PHE A 393 -8.20 15.10 -15.21
CA PHE A 393 -7.32 16.21 -15.58
C PHE A 393 -5.96 16.15 -14.86
N THR A 394 -5.94 15.85 -13.55
CA THR A 394 -4.68 15.67 -12.79
C THR A 394 -3.88 14.47 -13.28
N ASN A 395 -4.56 13.38 -13.65
CA ASN A 395 -3.91 12.19 -14.21
C ASN A 395 -3.25 12.49 -15.56
N CYS A 396 -3.94 13.21 -16.45
CA CYS A 396 -3.38 13.68 -17.71
C CYS A 396 -2.16 14.60 -17.52
N LEU A 397 -2.13 15.46 -16.49
CA LEU A 397 -0.99 16.33 -16.22
C LEU A 397 0.27 15.56 -15.80
N GLY A 398 0.13 14.54 -14.93
CA GLY A 398 1.25 13.69 -14.50
C GLY A 398 1.85 12.88 -15.64
N ALA A 399 0.99 12.37 -16.52
CA ALA A 399 1.38 11.64 -17.71
C ALA A 399 2.12 12.49 -18.74
N LEU A 400 1.56 13.67 -19.03
CA LEU A 400 2.15 14.66 -19.92
C LEU A 400 3.56 15.03 -19.46
N LYS A 401 3.77 15.11 -18.15
CA LYS A 401 5.07 15.42 -17.53
C LYS A 401 6.14 14.34 -17.80
N ASN A 402 5.80 13.05 -17.74
CA ASN A 402 6.75 11.95 -18.05
C ASN A 402 7.07 11.88 -19.55
N ALA A 403 6.05 12.03 -20.41
CA ALA A 403 6.24 12.07 -21.87
C ALA A 403 7.13 13.26 -22.28
N LEU A 404 6.81 14.45 -21.77
CA LEU A 404 7.57 15.68 -22.03
C LEU A 404 9.01 15.58 -21.54
N LEU A 405 9.26 14.93 -20.39
CA LEU A 405 10.61 14.72 -19.87
C LEU A 405 11.46 13.85 -20.81
N LEU A 406 10.90 12.76 -21.35
CA LEU A 406 11.60 11.90 -22.30
C LEU A 406 11.92 12.67 -23.59
N GLU A 407 10.94 13.37 -24.16
CA GLU A 407 11.13 14.20 -25.35
C GLU A 407 12.17 15.30 -25.11
N THR A 408 12.12 15.97 -23.95
CA THR A 408 13.11 16.97 -23.56
C THR A 408 14.51 16.36 -23.51
N SER A 409 14.65 15.14 -22.96
CA SER A 409 15.94 14.45 -22.93
C SER A 409 16.45 14.09 -24.33
N GLU A 410 15.58 13.61 -25.23
CA GLU A 410 15.94 13.26 -26.61
C GLU A 410 16.33 14.50 -27.43
N GLU A 411 15.58 15.59 -27.30
CA GLU A 411 15.86 16.86 -27.98
C GLU A 411 17.12 17.54 -27.43
N TRP A 412 17.39 17.42 -26.13
CA TRP A 412 18.63 17.88 -25.52
C TRP A 412 19.83 17.13 -26.12
N GLU A 413 19.76 15.80 -26.19
CA GLU A 413 20.82 14.98 -26.79
C GLU A 413 21.05 15.35 -28.26
N GLN A 414 19.99 15.56 -29.04
CA GLN A 414 20.10 16.03 -30.43
C GLN A 414 20.75 17.41 -30.52
N CYS A 415 20.43 18.33 -29.61
CA CYS A 415 21.01 19.67 -29.59
C CYS A 415 22.51 19.62 -29.28
N GLU A 416 22.93 18.89 -28.24
CA GLU A 416 24.35 18.71 -27.91
C GLU A 416 25.13 18.02 -29.04
N LYS A 417 24.54 17.02 -29.69
CA LYS A 417 25.14 16.35 -30.84
C LYS A 417 25.35 17.32 -32.01
N LYS A 418 24.33 18.09 -32.38
CA LYS A 418 24.44 19.10 -33.46
C LYS A 418 25.51 20.15 -33.13
N MET A 419 25.56 20.63 -31.90
CA MET A 419 26.60 21.56 -31.44
C MET A 419 28.01 20.99 -31.64
N LYS A 420 28.23 19.72 -31.27
CA LYS A 420 29.51 19.04 -31.47
C LYS A 420 29.86 18.87 -32.95
N ASP A 421 28.89 18.47 -33.77
CA ASP A 421 29.08 18.27 -35.21
C ASP A 421 29.42 19.60 -35.93
N VAL A 422 28.78 20.70 -35.53
CA VAL A 422 29.04 22.04 -36.07
C VAL A 422 30.41 22.57 -35.67
N ARG A 423 30.84 22.39 -34.41
CA ARG A 423 32.21 22.72 -33.98
C ARG A 423 33.25 21.95 -34.82
N ALA A 424 33.06 20.64 -34.95
CA ALA A 424 33.95 19.81 -35.76
C ALA A 424 33.95 20.18 -37.25
N TRP A 425 32.79 20.60 -37.80
CA TRP A 425 32.70 21.11 -39.15
C TRP A 425 33.43 22.45 -39.30
N MET A 426 33.32 23.36 -38.33
CA MET A 426 33.97 24.66 -38.35
C MET A 426 35.49 24.52 -38.34
N ASP A 427 36.03 23.63 -37.49
CA ASP A 427 37.48 23.35 -37.44
C ASP A 427 37.99 22.78 -38.77
N LYS A 428 37.30 21.80 -39.34
CA LYS A 428 37.64 21.23 -40.65
C LYS A 428 37.55 22.27 -41.78
N SER A 429 36.56 23.14 -41.72
CA SER A 429 36.36 24.20 -42.70
C SER A 429 37.49 25.24 -42.64
N ARG A 430 37.89 25.65 -41.42
CA ARG A 430 39.04 26.55 -41.22
C ARG A 430 40.34 25.92 -41.75
N GLN A 431 40.62 24.67 -41.39
CA GLN A 431 41.80 23.94 -41.90
C GLN A 431 41.79 23.79 -43.43
N SER A 432 40.63 23.52 -44.02
CA SER A 432 40.47 23.44 -45.46
C SER A 432 40.77 24.78 -46.13
N LEU A 433 40.20 25.88 -45.64
CA LEU A 433 40.42 27.21 -46.21
C LEU A 433 41.88 27.69 -46.10
N GLU A 434 42.58 27.27 -45.05
CA GLU A 434 43.99 27.63 -44.81
C GLU A 434 44.99 26.68 -45.49
N SER A 435 44.52 25.56 -46.05
CA SER A 435 45.36 24.55 -46.67
C SER A 435 46.26 25.13 -47.78
N PRO A 436 47.56 24.78 -47.81
CA PRO A 436 48.48 25.21 -48.87
C PRO A 436 47.99 24.85 -50.28
N GLN A 437 47.24 23.76 -50.42
CA GLN A 437 46.68 23.34 -51.72
C GLN A 437 45.61 24.31 -52.21
N ASN A 438 44.78 24.84 -51.31
CA ASN A 438 43.74 25.80 -51.67
C ASN A 438 44.32 27.19 -51.94
N LYS A 439 45.39 27.59 -51.23
CA LYS A 439 46.11 28.86 -51.48
C LYS A 439 46.83 28.90 -52.85
N LYS A 440 47.11 27.76 -53.46
CA LYS A 440 47.74 27.66 -54.80
C LYS A 440 46.75 27.73 -55.96
N LYS A 441 45.44 27.69 -55.70
CA LYS A 441 44.42 27.77 -56.76
C LYS A 441 44.35 29.18 -57.35
N PRO A 442 43.84 29.37 -58.57
CA PRO A 442 43.55 30.70 -59.12
C PRO A 442 42.70 31.54 -58.15
N LEU A 443 42.93 32.85 -58.08
CA LEU A 443 42.21 33.74 -57.17
C LEU A 443 40.67 33.67 -57.34
N ARG A 444 40.19 33.47 -58.58
CA ARG A 444 38.76 33.25 -58.87
C ARG A 444 38.21 31.99 -58.20
N ASP A 445 38.97 30.89 -58.24
CA ASP A 445 38.58 29.64 -57.60
C ASP A 445 38.68 29.75 -56.06
N GLN A 446 39.66 30.52 -55.56
CA GLN A 446 39.75 30.83 -54.13
C GLN A 446 38.53 31.61 -53.64
N LEU A 447 38.13 32.65 -54.38
CA LEU A 447 36.94 33.46 -54.09
C LEU A 447 35.67 32.59 -54.10
N ALA A 448 35.46 31.80 -55.16
CA ALA A 448 34.29 30.92 -55.25
C ALA A 448 34.19 29.93 -54.08
N MET A 449 35.33 29.42 -53.57
CA MET A 449 35.34 28.59 -52.36
C MET A 449 34.96 29.36 -51.10
N ARG A 450 35.38 30.63 -50.96
CA ARG A 450 35.06 31.47 -49.80
C ARG A 450 33.59 31.91 -49.82
N ASP A 451 33.04 32.26 -50.97
CA ASP A 451 31.63 32.60 -51.12
C ASP A 451 30.71 31.41 -50.84
N LYS A 452 31.10 30.22 -51.34
CA LYS A 452 30.41 28.99 -50.96
C LYS A 452 30.46 28.76 -49.45
N MET A 453 31.62 28.98 -48.82
CA MET A 453 31.77 28.81 -47.38
C MET A 453 30.88 29.79 -46.60
N VAL A 454 30.73 31.04 -47.05
CA VAL A 454 29.78 32.01 -46.44
C VAL A 454 28.36 31.43 -46.41
N GLY A 455 27.90 30.84 -47.52
CA GLY A 455 26.61 30.15 -47.57
C GLY A 455 26.52 28.94 -46.64
N ASP A 456 27.55 28.10 -46.60
CA ASP A 456 27.60 26.94 -45.72
C ASP A 456 27.59 27.35 -44.23
N ILE A 457 28.29 28.42 -43.84
CA ILE A 457 28.27 28.98 -42.47
C ILE A 457 26.86 29.43 -42.10
N ALA A 458 26.15 30.14 -42.99
CA ALA A 458 24.77 30.56 -42.74
C ALA A 458 23.84 29.37 -42.49
N ILE A 459 24.00 28.26 -43.24
CA ILE A 459 23.24 27.03 -43.02
C ILE A 459 23.52 26.43 -41.64
N GLN A 460 24.78 26.41 -41.19
CA GLN A 460 25.12 25.88 -39.86
C GLN A 460 24.58 26.74 -38.72
N LYS A 461 24.59 28.07 -38.87
CA LYS A 461 23.96 28.99 -37.90
C LYS A 461 22.47 28.70 -37.74
N THR A 462 21.74 28.56 -38.84
CA THR A 462 20.31 28.22 -38.82
C THR A 462 20.06 26.87 -38.13
N LYS A 463 20.90 25.85 -38.38
CA LYS A 463 20.77 24.53 -37.73
C LYS A 463 20.91 24.61 -36.21
N ILE A 464 21.89 25.36 -35.70
CA ILE A 464 22.08 25.54 -34.25
C ILE A 464 20.93 26.35 -33.65
N SER A 465 20.53 27.46 -34.28
CA SER A 465 19.43 28.30 -33.81
C SER A 465 18.13 27.50 -33.66
N ILE A 466 17.70 26.81 -34.72
CA ILE A 466 16.47 26.01 -34.69
C ILE A 466 16.56 24.90 -33.63
N SER A 467 17.72 24.25 -33.49
CA SER A 467 17.86 23.18 -32.50
C SER A 467 17.79 23.69 -31.06
N ALA A 468 18.41 24.84 -30.78
CA ALA A 468 18.38 25.46 -29.46
C ALA A 468 16.99 26.01 -29.13
N GLU A 469 16.32 26.64 -30.10
CA GLU A 469 14.94 27.13 -29.97
C GLU A 469 13.97 25.98 -29.69
N LYS A 470 14.10 24.87 -30.43
CA LYS A 470 13.26 23.67 -30.22
C LYS A 470 13.41 23.14 -28.79
N LEU A 471 14.65 22.98 -28.31
CA LEU A 471 14.90 22.57 -26.93
C LEU A 471 14.34 23.58 -25.91
N GLN A 472 14.47 24.88 -26.19
CA GLN A 472 13.96 25.92 -25.30
C GLN A 472 12.43 25.92 -25.17
N VAL A 473 11.71 25.49 -26.22
CA VAL A 473 10.25 25.28 -26.15
C VAL A 473 9.92 24.20 -25.12
N HIS A 474 10.64 23.09 -25.10
CA HIS A 474 10.43 22.04 -24.10
C HIS A 474 10.66 22.54 -22.67
N PHE A 475 11.64 23.44 -22.47
CA PHE A 475 11.87 24.02 -21.15
C PHE A 475 10.75 24.95 -20.66
N ARG A 476 10.07 25.62 -21.59
CA ARG A 476 8.92 26.49 -21.28
C ARG A 476 7.63 25.72 -21.05
N SER A 477 7.55 24.47 -21.52
CA SER A 477 6.36 23.61 -21.42
C SER A 477 6.22 22.86 -20.08
N GLY A 478 7.06 23.14 -19.07
CA GLY A 478 6.91 22.60 -17.71
C GLY A 478 8.08 21.75 -17.19
N VAL A 479 9.11 21.54 -18.00
CA VAL A 479 10.39 20.96 -17.57
C VAL A 479 11.39 22.10 -17.44
N GLY A 480 11.48 22.75 -16.28
CA GLY A 480 12.38 23.89 -16.11
C GLY A 480 13.82 23.52 -16.51
N GLY A 481 14.44 24.33 -17.37
CA GLY A 481 15.79 24.08 -17.88
C GLY A 481 16.76 25.18 -17.47
N ASP A 482 17.96 24.80 -17.06
CA ASP A 482 19.08 25.73 -16.83
C ASP A 482 19.54 26.35 -18.17
N SER A 483 19.97 27.62 -18.13
CA SER A 483 20.35 28.39 -19.31
C SER A 483 21.65 27.90 -19.96
N LYS A 484 22.43 27.04 -19.27
CA LYS A 484 23.74 26.56 -19.74
C LYS A 484 23.75 25.98 -21.14
N VAL A 485 22.76 25.14 -21.50
CA VAL A 485 22.72 24.54 -22.85
C VAL A 485 22.41 25.59 -23.91
N THR A 486 21.55 26.57 -23.59
CA THR A 486 21.25 27.69 -24.48
C THR A 486 22.43 28.67 -24.58
N GLU A 487 23.18 28.88 -23.50
CA GLU A 487 24.41 29.69 -23.48
C GLU A 487 25.49 29.03 -24.35
N ALA A 488 25.70 27.72 -24.22
CA ALA A 488 26.65 26.98 -25.07
C ALA A 488 26.28 27.04 -26.56
N ALA A 489 24.99 27.04 -26.89
CA ALA A 489 24.53 27.23 -28.27
C ALA A 489 24.79 28.66 -28.76
N GLN A 490 24.57 29.67 -27.91
CA GLN A 490 24.87 31.07 -28.20
C GLN A 490 26.37 31.32 -28.41
N GLU A 491 27.24 30.67 -27.63
CA GLU A 491 28.69 30.73 -27.83
C GLU A 491 29.10 30.22 -29.22
N ILE A 492 28.57 29.06 -29.65
CA ILE A 492 28.84 28.52 -30.99
C ILE A 492 28.32 29.46 -32.09
N LEU A 493 27.14 30.05 -31.90
CA LEU A 493 26.61 31.04 -32.85
C LEU A 493 27.55 32.24 -32.98
N LYS A 494 28.11 32.73 -31.85
CA LYS A 494 29.10 33.80 -31.83
C LYS A 494 30.41 33.40 -32.51
N GLU A 495 30.89 32.17 -32.31
CA GLU A 495 32.08 31.65 -33.01
C GLU A 495 31.84 31.55 -34.53
N LEU A 496 30.66 31.10 -34.95
CA LEU A 496 30.26 31.07 -36.37
C LEU A 496 30.14 32.46 -36.96
N ASP A 497 29.66 33.45 -36.20
CA ASP A 497 29.64 34.86 -36.61
C ASP A 497 31.05 35.40 -36.84
N GLN A 498 31.97 35.14 -35.91
CA GLN A 498 33.36 35.52 -36.08
C GLN A 498 33.99 34.83 -37.30
N PHE A 499 33.71 33.54 -37.51
CA PHE A 499 34.19 32.82 -38.68
C PHE A 499 33.60 33.36 -39.98
N HIS A 500 32.31 33.70 -39.99
CA HIS A 500 31.63 34.33 -41.12
C HIS A 500 32.31 35.65 -41.51
N GLU A 501 32.57 36.54 -40.55
CA GLU A 501 33.22 37.82 -40.83
C GLU A 501 34.64 37.64 -41.38
N VAL A 502 35.43 36.70 -40.84
CA VAL A 502 36.77 36.39 -41.36
C VAL A 502 36.72 35.88 -42.81
N VAL A 503 35.82 34.95 -43.12
CA VAL A 503 35.69 34.42 -44.50
C VAL A 503 35.20 35.50 -45.46
N LYS A 504 34.29 36.36 -45.01
CA LYS A 504 33.75 37.46 -45.80
C LYS A 504 34.81 38.53 -46.08
N GLU A 505 35.62 38.89 -45.10
CA GLU A 505 36.76 39.80 -45.28
C GLU A 505 37.78 39.20 -46.27
N GLN A 506 38.03 37.89 -46.18
CA GLN A 506 38.87 37.20 -47.15
C GLN A 506 38.26 37.22 -48.57
N SER A 507 36.95 37.01 -48.74
CA SER A 507 36.27 37.17 -50.03
C SER A 507 36.47 38.59 -50.58
N ASN A 508 36.17 39.63 -49.77
CA ASN A 508 36.34 41.03 -50.17
C ASN A 508 37.79 41.37 -50.58
N THR A 509 38.77 40.78 -49.88
CA THR A 509 40.19 40.95 -50.20
C THR A 509 40.52 40.33 -51.56
N LEU A 510 40.03 39.12 -51.83
CA LEU A 510 40.21 38.43 -53.10
C LEU A 510 39.50 39.16 -54.25
N ASP A 511 38.28 39.65 -54.03
CA ASP A 511 37.55 40.50 -54.97
C ASP A 511 38.35 41.75 -55.34
N THR A 512 38.90 42.44 -54.33
CA THR A 512 39.75 43.62 -54.54
C THR A 512 41.01 43.27 -55.35
N CYS A 513 41.63 42.11 -55.08
CA CYS A 513 42.76 41.63 -55.88
C CYS A 513 42.36 41.37 -57.35
N LEU A 514 41.20 40.75 -57.58
CA LEU A 514 40.71 40.49 -58.93
C LEU A 514 40.40 41.80 -59.67
N LEU A 515 39.81 42.79 -59.01
CA LEU A 515 39.58 44.12 -59.57
C LEU A 515 40.91 44.82 -59.92
N GLN A 516 41.93 44.72 -59.07
CA GLN A 516 43.26 45.26 -59.37
C GLN A 516 43.94 44.52 -60.54
N LEU A 517 43.77 43.20 -60.66
CA LEU A 517 44.26 42.44 -61.81
C LEU A 517 43.58 42.90 -63.11
N ASP A 518 42.27 43.10 -63.08
CA ASP A 518 41.51 43.61 -64.22
C ASP A 518 41.96 45.04 -64.59
N GLN A 519 42.23 45.89 -63.59
CA GLN A 519 42.78 47.24 -63.78
C GLN A 519 44.16 47.20 -64.45
N TYR A 520 45.12 46.43 -63.91
CA TYR A 520 46.44 46.30 -64.51
C TYR A 520 46.37 45.72 -65.91
N GLN A 521 45.46 44.78 -66.16
CA GLN A 521 45.23 44.25 -67.49
C GLN A 521 44.74 45.33 -68.46
N GLN A 522 43.81 46.20 -68.04
CA GLN A 522 43.35 47.35 -68.84
C GLN A 522 44.47 48.35 -69.12
N GLU A 523 45.26 48.72 -68.10
CA GLU A 523 46.41 49.62 -68.25
C GLU A 523 47.45 49.04 -69.22
N ILE A 524 47.74 47.74 -69.14
CA ILE A 524 48.62 47.06 -70.09
C ILE A 524 48.05 47.14 -71.51
N GLN A 525 46.74 46.96 -71.71
CA GLN A 525 46.13 47.11 -73.05
C GLN A 525 46.26 48.55 -73.56
N GLN A 526 46.06 49.56 -72.72
CA GLN A 526 46.26 50.97 -73.08
C GLN A 526 47.72 51.26 -73.46
N LEU A 527 48.69 50.78 -72.67
CA LEU A 527 50.12 50.92 -72.98
C LEU A 527 50.49 50.20 -74.28
N ARG A 528 49.92 49.02 -74.57
CA ARG A 528 50.11 48.32 -75.85
C ARG A 528 49.57 49.15 -77.02
N GLN A 529 48.41 49.79 -76.88
CA GLN A 529 47.87 50.69 -77.90
C GLN A 529 48.79 51.90 -78.13
N GLN A 530 49.34 52.49 -77.06
CA GLN A 530 50.32 53.58 -77.17
C GLN A 530 51.61 53.12 -77.86
N ILE A 531 52.09 51.90 -77.58
CA ILE A 531 53.23 51.31 -78.31
C ILE A 531 52.91 51.22 -79.81
N VAL A 532 51.75 50.67 -80.19
CA VAL A 532 51.34 50.58 -81.60
C VAL A 532 51.29 51.96 -82.27
N GLN A 533 50.82 53.00 -81.56
CA GLN A 533 50.82 54.37 -82.07
C GLN A 533 52.25 54.91 -82.28
N VAL A 534 53.15 54.74 -81.30
CA VAL A 534 54.55 55.17 -81.40
C VAL A 534 55.31 54.37 -82.47
N GLU A 535 55.04 53.07 -82.61
CA GLU A 535 55.59 52.22 -83.68
C GLU A 535 55.10 52.65 -85.08
N THR A 536 53.85 53.11 -85.18
CA THR A 536 53.31 53.69 -86.41
C THR A 536 54.00 55.01 -86.74
N GLN A 537 54.22 55.88 -85.74
CA GLN A 537 55.00 57.12 -85.90
C GLN A 537 56.45 56.82 -86.32
N LEU A 538 57.10 55.85 -85.67
CA LEU A 538 58.43 55.38 -86.04
C LEU A 538 58.48 54.87 -87.48
N ARG A 539 57.44 54.17 -87.96
CA ARG A 539 57.33 53.73 -89.36
C ARG A 539 57.21 54.90 -90.35
N ILE A 540 56.51 55.97 -89.97
CA ILE A 540 56.42 57.21 -90.76
C ILE A 540 57.79 57.90 -90.83
N VAL A 541 58.51 58.01 -89.71
CA VAL A 541 59.86 58.60 -89.64
C VAL A 541 60.89 57.75 -90.40
N LEU A 542 60.66 56.44 -90.54
CA LEU A 542 61.47 55.51 -91.34
C LEU A 542 61.14 55.49 -92.83
N SER A 543 60.12 56.25 -93.28
CA SER A 543 59.73 56.32 -94.69
C SER A 543 60.84 56.97 -95.53
N PRO A 544 61.12 56.53 -96.77
CA PRO A 544 62.26 57.02 -97.58
C PRO A 544 62.18 58.48 -98.07
N THR A 545 61.31 59.30 -97.48
CA THR A 545 60.89 60.61 -98.00
C THR A 545 61.76 61.79 -97.48
N TYR A 546 62.72 61.53 -96.59
CA TYR A 546 63.53 62.58 -95.95
C TYR A 546 64.66 63.11 -96.86
N LEU A 547 64.84 64.44 -96.87
CA LEU A 547 65.89 65.13 -97.64
C LEU A 547 67.27 65.04 -96.92
N PRO A 548 68.41 65.15 -97.65
CA PRO A 548 69.76 64.97 -97.07
C PRO A 548 70.13 65.87 -95.88
N HIS A 549 69.53 67.06 -95.71
CA HIS A 549 69.78 67.93 -94.55
C HIS A 549 68.91 67.61 -93.33
N GLU A 550 67.90 66.74 -93.45
CA GLU A 550 66.94 66.40 -92.38
C GLU A 550 67.25 65.06 -91.72
N ARG A 551 68.35 64.40 -92.14
CA ARG A 551 68.74 63.07 -91.65
C ARG A 551 69.07 63.05 -90.17
N ASP A 552 69.68 64.13 -89.64
CA ASP A 552 70.00 64.23 -88.21
C ASP A 552 68.73 64.40 -87.35
N ARG A 553 67.76 65.18 -87.84
CA ARG A 553 66.45 65.37 -87.19
C ARG A 553 65.62 64.08 -87.21
N ALA A 554 65.63 63.36 -88.33
CA ALA A 554 64.98 62.06 -88.45
C ALA A 554 65.63 61.00 -87.53
N ALA A 555 66.96 61.02 -87.37
CA ALA A 555 67.67 60.15 -86.44
C ALA A 555 67.33 60.47 -84.97
N GLU A 556 67.18 61.75 -84.62
CA GLU A 556 66.77 62.18 -83.28
C GLU A 556 65.30 61.81 -82.99
N GLU A 557 64.38 62.04 -83.93
CA GLU A 557 62.97 61.59 -83.83
C GLU A 557 62.86 60.06 -83.76
N GLN A 558 63.71 59.33 -84.50
CA GLN A 558 63.81 57.87 -84.44
C GLN A 558 64.29 57.41 -83.05
N ASN A 559 65.30 58.05 -82.49
CA ASN A 559 65.82 57.75 -81.16
C ASN A 559 64.77 58.04 -80.07
N VAL A 560 64.09 59.20 -80.13
CA VAL A 560 63.00 59.56 -79.21
C VAL A 560 61.85 58.53 -79.28
N CYS A 561 61.46 58.10 -80.48
CA CYS A 561 60.43 57.07 -80.65
C CYS A 561 60.88 55.72 -80.07
N ARG A 562 62.14 55.31 -80.31
CA ARG A 562 62.71 54.07 -79.74
C ARG A 562 62.78 54.12 -78.22
N GLU A 563 63.25 55.23 -77.65
CA GLU A 563 63.30 55.45 -76.19
C GLU A 563 61.91 55.41 -75.57
N ARG A 564 60.91 56.01 -76.23
CA ARG A 564 59.51 55.98 -75.77
C ARG A 564 58.91 54.57 -75.82
N VAL A 565 59.22 53.78 -76.84
CA VAL A 565 58.82 52.36 -76.89
C VAL A 565 59.45 51.57 -75.74
N VAL A 566 60.75 51.74 -75.49
CA VAL A 566 61.45 51.06 -74.37
C VAL A 566 60.88 51.47 -73.01
N ALA A 567 60.55 52.75 -72.82
CA ALA A 567 59.92 53.25 -71.61
C ALA A 567 58.52 52.63 -71.39
N LEU A 568 57.69 52.57 -72.44
CA LEU A 568 56.37 51.92 -72.39
C LEU A 568 56.48 50.40 -72.17
N GLN A 569 57.46 49.74 -72.78
CA GLN A 569 57.75 48.32 -72.56
C GLN A 569 58.17 48.04 -71.11
N THR A 570 58.96 48.94 -70.52
CA THR A 570 59.34 48.87 -69.10
C THR A 570 58.12 49.02 -68.18
N LYS A 571 57.22 49.96 -68.51
CA LYS A 571 55.94 50.15 -67.80
C LYS A 571 55.02 48.93 -67.90
N ILE A 572 54.99 48.23 -69.03
CA ILE A 572 54.26 46.95 -69.19
C ILE A 572 54.91 45.84 -68.37
N ALA A 573 56.25 45.72 -68.39
CA ALA A 573 56.97 44.71 -67.62
C ALA A 573 56.72 44.87 -66.10
N ALA A 574 56.75 46.11 -65.59
CA ALA A 574 56.45 46.41 -64.20
C ALA A 574 55.01 46.00 -63.79
N ARG A 575 54.02 46.27 -64.65
CA ARG A 575 52.62 45.87 -64.43
C ARG A 575 52.42 44.35 -64.52
N ASN A 576 53.09 43.67 -65.45
CA ASN A 576 53.07 42.20 -65.52
C ASN A 576 53.68 41.55 -64.27
N GLU A 577 54.78 42.10 -63.75
CA GLU A 577 55.40 41.58 -62.53
C GLU A 577 54.50 41.83 -61.30
N ARG A 578 53.85 42.99 -61.21
CA ARG A 578 52.83 43.25 -60.17
C ARG A 578 51.64 42.32 -60.28
N MET A 579 51.10 42.07 -61.47
CA MET A 579 50.03 41.07 -61.67
C MET A 579 50.46 39.68 -61.20
N LYS A 580 51.69 39.27 -61.48
CA LYS A 580 52.23 37.98 -61.04
C LYS A 580 52.39 37.91 -59.52
N LEU A 581 52.91 38.96 -58.88
CA LEU A 581 53.05 39.04 -57.44
C LEU A 581 51.70 39.07 -56.73
N LEU A 582 50.75 39.87 -57.24
CA LEU A 582 49.37 39.96 -56.76
C LEU A 582 48.66 38.60 -56.84
N ALA A 583 48.79 37.89 -57.97
CA ALA A 583 48.25 36.55 -58.14
C ALA A 583 48.86 35.50 -57.20
N GLN A 584 50.10 35.67 -56.78
CA GLN A 584 50.79 34.73 -55.87
C GLN A 584 50.50 35.00 -54.39
N ARG A 585 50.45 36.26 -53.98
CA ARG A 585 50.28 36.65 -52.58
C ARG A 585 48.81 36.75 -52.14
N GLY A 586 47.89 37.01 -53.08
CA GLY A 586 46.46 37.11 -52.80
C GLY A 586 46.07 38.28 -51.90
N THR A 587 46.89 39.35 -51.89
CA THR A 587 46.65 40.60 -51.15
C THR A 587 46.78 41.80 -52.08
N PRO A 588 45.89 42.81 -51.97
CA PRO A 588 45.92 43.99 -52.83
C PRO A 588 47.24 44.75 -52.76
N ASP A 589 47.65 45.38 -53.87
CA ASP A 589 48.75 46.35 -53.85
C ASP A 589 48.29 47.61 -53.09
N THR A 590 49.08 48.05 -52.12
CA THR A 590 48.79 49.26 -51.30
C THR A 590 49.23 50.56 -51.96
N GLU A 591 50.18 50.48 -52.89
CA GLU A 591 50.74 51.63 -53.61
C GLU A 591 50.42 51.51 -55.11
N PRO A 592 49.77 52.53 -55.72
CA PRO A 592 49.57 52.55 -57.16
C PRO A 592 50.91 52.68 -57.90
N LEU A 593 51.02 52.03 -59.06
CA LEU A 593 52.18 52.23 -59.93
C LEU A 593 52.10 53.61 -60.57
N ASP A 594 53.16 54.41 -60.43
CA ASP A 594 53.25 55.73 -61.08
C ASP A 594 52.98 55.63 -62.59
N SER A 595 52.14 56.55 -63.07
CA SER A 595 51.55 56.58 -64.41
C SER A 595 52.57 56.68 -65.54
#